data_AF-A0A1Q6R895-F1
#
_entry.id   AF-A0A1Q6R895-F1
#
_cell.length_a   1.000
_cell.length_b   1.000
_cell.length_c   1.000
_cell.angle_alpha   90.00
_cell.angle_beta   90.00
_cell.angle_gamma   90.00
#
_symmetry.space_group_name_H-M   'P 1'
#
loop_
_entity.id
_entity.type
_entity.pdbx_description
1 polymer ?
#
loop_
_entity_poly.entity_id
_entity_poly.type
_entity_poly.pdbx_seq_one_letter_code
_entity_poly.pdbx_strand_id
1 'polypeptide(L)'
;MLNAISDKLLCVRGNCEAEVDQMMLDFPVMAEYCILYDGAHEIFATHGHKYGKDNPPKLPAGSILLCGHTHVTADEDCGTFRYLNPGSVSIPKNGTPRGYIVLENGGYRFEKL
;
A
#
# COMPACT_ATOMS: atom_id res chain seq x y z
N MET A 1 -17.81 10.52 -3.01
CA MET A 1 -17.63 9.66 -4.20
C MET A 1 -17.09 8.27 -3.84
N LEU A 2 -16.28 8.10 -2.78
CA LEU A 2 -15.80 6.78 -2.33
C LEU A 2 -16.84 5.95 -1.54
N ASN A 3 -17.75 6.60 -0.80
CA ASN A 3 -18.76 5.87 0.00
C ASN A 3 -19.66 4.94 -0.84
N ALA A 4 -19.85 5.24 -2.13
CA ALA A 4 -20.64 4.42 -3.04
C ALA A 4 -20.02 3.04 -3.38
N ILE A 5 -18.74 2.82 -3.05
CA ILE A 5 -18.01 1.56 -3.24
C ILE A 5 -17.36 1.07 -1.95
N SER A 6 -17.82 1.56 -0.80
CA SER A 6 -17.24 1.35 0.53
C SER A 6 -17.10 -0.12 0.92
N ASP A 7 -18.00 -0.98 0.44
CA ASP A 7 -18.01 -2.43 0.64
C ASP A 7 -16.83 -3.17 -0.03
N LYS A 8 -16.07 -2.48 -0.89
CA LYS A 8 -14.95 -3.03 -1.66
C LYS A 8 -13.60 -2.43 -1.28
N LEU A 9 -13.56 -1.54 -0.30
CA LEU A 9 -12.36 -0.80 0.06
C LEU A 9 -11.72 -1.34 1.33
N LEU A 10 -10.42 -1.59 1.26
CA LEU A 10 -9.55 -1.74 2.42
C LEU A 10 -8.57 -0.58 2.38
N CYS A 11 -8.44 0.14 3.48
CA CYS A 11 -7.59 1.32 3.58
C CYS A 11 -6.67 1.22 4.79
N VAL A 12 -5.49 1.82 4.64
CA VAL A 12 -4.53 2.01 5.72
C VAL A 12 -4.26 3.49 5.85
N ARG A 13 -4.08 3.92 7.10
CA ARG A 13 -3.93 5.32 7.49
C ARG A 13 -2.63 5.88 6.94
N GLY A 14 -2.72 6.98 6.19
CA GLY A 14 -1.55 7.78 5.86
C GLY A 14 -1.24 8.83 6.92
N ASN A 15 -0.06 9.44 6.78
CA ASN A 15 0.41 10.41 7.77
C ASN A 15 -0.39 11.73 7.75
N CYS A 16 -1.20 11.95 6.70
CA CYS A 16 -2.05 13.13 6.56
C CYS A 16 -3.48 12.88 7.02
N GLU A 17 -3.92 11.62 7.12
CA GLU A 17 -5.28 11.24 7.52
C GLU A 17 -5.54 11.51 9.01
N ALA A 18 -6.64 12.23 9.25
CA ALA A 18 -7.12 12.65 10.55
C ALA A 18 -8.55 12.14 10.84
N GLU A 19 -9.00 12.28 12.09
CA GLU A 19 -10.35 11.82 12.50
C GLU A 19 -11.48 12.49 11.70
N VAL A 20 -11.27 13.74 11.28
CA VAL A 20 -12.24 14.46 10.43
C VAL A 20 -12.44 13.78 9.07
N ASP A 21 -11.40 13.15 8.51
CA ASP A 21 -11.52 12.41 7.25
C ASP A 21 -12.35 11.14 7.47
N GLN A 22 -12.12 10.44 8.59
CA GLN A 22 -12.92 9.28 8.98
C GLN A 22 -14.40 9.62 9.21
N MET A 23 -14.71 10.82 9.72
CA MET A 23 -16.10 11.27 9.91
C MET A 23 -16.86 11.47 8.58
N MET A 24 -16.13 11.63 7.46
CA MET A 24 -16.71 11.84 6.12
C MET A 24 -16.82 10.55 5.30
N LEU A 25 -16.17 9.47 5.74
CA LEU A 25 -16.07 8.20 5.01
C LEU A 25 -16.82 7.09 5.75
N ASP A 26 -17.69 6.39 5.02
CA ASP A 26 -18.53 5.32 5.59
C ASP A 26 -17.78 3.97 5.72
N PHE A 27 -16.45 3.99 5.69
CA PHE A 27 -15.56 2.83 5.80
C PHE A 27 -14.29 3.18 6.60
N PRO A 28 -13.61 2.18 7.21
CA PRO A 28 -12.44 2.44 8.05
C PRO A 28 -11.23 2.92 7.23
N VAL A 29 -10.62 4.03 7.65
CA VAL A 29 -9.37 4.56 7.06
C VAL A 29 -8.25 4.77 8.09
N MET A 30 -8.54 4.57 9.38
CA MET A 30 -7.59 4.85 10.46
C MET A 30 -6.71 3.65 10.86
N ALA A 31 -6.85 2.50 10.19
CA ALA A 31 -6.05 1.31 10.46
C ALA A 31 -4.57 1.52 10.09
N GLU A 32 -3.64 1.24 10.98
CA GLU A 32 -2.20 1.46 10.76
C GLU A 32 -1.60 0.54 9.67
N TYR A 33 -2.18 -0.64 9.50
CA TYR A 33 -1.80 -1.63 8.50
C TYR A 33 -2.97 -2.58 8.19
N CYS A 34 -2.82 -3.33 7.12
CA CYS A 34 -3.68 -4.44 6.73
C CYS A 34 -2.81 -5.63 6.32
N ILE A 35 -3.23 -6.86 6.63
CA ILE A 35 -2.56 -8.08 6.18
C ILE A 35 -3.48 -8.77 5.17
N LEU A 36 -2.96 -9.03 3.99
CA LEU A 36 -3.65 -9.73 2.91
C LEU A 36 -2.92 -11.02 2.58
N TYR A 37 -3.68 -12.05 2.22
CA TYR A 37 -3.15 -13.29 1.69
C TYR A 37 -3.68 -13.45 0.26
N ASP A 38 -2.80 -13.44 -0.73
CA ASP A 38 -3.17 -13.64 -2.15
C ASP A 38 -3.08 -15.11 -2.59
N GLY A 39 -2.79 -16.01 -1.63
CA GLY A 39 -2.57 -17.44 -1.84
C GLY A 39 -1.10 -17.82 -2.08
N ALA A 40 -0.26 -16.88 -2.48
CA ALA A 40 1.18 -17.08 -2.69
C ALA A 40 2.04 -16.35 -1.66
N HIS A 41 1.57 -15.19 -1.19
CA HIS A 41 2.30 -14.27 -0.34
C HIS A 41 1.43 -13.80 0.84
N GLU A 42 2.09 -13.58 1.97
CA GLU A 42 1.58 -12.67 3.00
C GLU A 42 1.98 -11.24 2.63
N ILE A 43 1.00 -10.35 2.50
CA ILE A 43 1.22 -8.95 2.13
C ILE A 43 0.91 -8.09 3.35
N PHE A 44 1.95 -7.45 3.90
CA PHE A 44 1.81 -6.43 4.92
C PHE A 44 1.67 -5.07 4.23
N ALA A 45 0.45 -4.55 4.15
CA ALA A 45 0.16 -3.24 3.59
C ALA A 45 0.14 -2.17 4.69
N THR A 46 0.93 -1.12 4.53
CA THR A 46 0.90 0.07 5.41
C THR A 46 1.18 1.32 4.57
N HIS A 47 0.98 2.51 5.13
CA HIS A 47 1.23 3.72 4.34
C HIS A 47 2.72 3.94 4.06
N GLY A 48 3.64 3.56 4.95
CA GLY A 48 5.08 3.78 4.75
C GLY A 48 5.74 4.76 5.73
N HIS A 49 4.95 5.51 6.52
CA HIS A 49 5.47 6.57 7.40
C HIS A 49 5.94 6.07 8.78
N LYS A 50 5.51 4.87 9.20
CA LYS A 50 5.97 4.21 10.45
C LYS A 50 6.79 2.96 10.17
N TYR A 51 6.28 2.12 9.27
CA TYR A 51 6.97 0.95 8.76
C TYR A 51 7.27 1.15 7.28
N GLY A 52 8.49 0.85 6.87
CA GLY A 52 8.94 1.02 5.48
C GLY A 52 10.14 0.13 5.19
N LYS A 53 10.72 0.26 4.00
CA LYS A 53 11.84 -0.58 3.55
C LYS A 53 12.99 -0.63 4.56
N ASP A 54 13.36 0.53 5.12
CA ASP A 54 14.51 0.67 6.02
C ASP A 54 14.15 0.44 7.50
N ASN A 55 12.87 0.24 7.80
CA ASN A 55 12.34 -0.11 9.13
C ASN A 55 11.11 -1.03 8.98
N PRO A 56 11.29 -2.26 8.48
CA PRO A 56 10.17 -3.17 8.24
C PRO A 56 9.66 -3.74 9.58
N PRO A 57 8.38 -4.14 9.66
CA PRO A 57 7.91 -4.93 10.78
C PRO A 57 8.55 -6.34 10.72
N LYS A 58 8.29 -7.17 11.73
CA LYS A 58 8.68 -8.59 11.63
C LYS A 58 7.81 -9.26 10.58
N LEU A 59 8.46 -9.72 9.51
CA LEU A 59 7.81 -10.31 8.37
C LEU A 59 8.28 -11.75 8.16
N PRO A 60 7.38 -12.69 7.82
CA PRO A 60 7.78 -14.03 7.37
C PRO A 60 8.64 -13.95 6.10
N ALA A 61 9.52 -14.94 5.90
CA ALA A 61 10.29 -15.04 4.67
C ALA A 61 9.36 -15.24 3.46
N GLY A 62 9.62 -14.50 2.37
CA GLY A 62 8.80 -14.53 1.15
C GLY A 62 7.57 -13.62 1.18
N SER A 63 7.40 -12.83 2.24
CA SER A 63 6.32 -11.83 2.33
C SER A 63 6.57 -10.61 1.43
N ILE A 64 5.51 -9.82 1.25
CA ILE A 64 5.54 -8.52 0.58
C ILE A 64 5.28 -7.42 1.60
N LEU A 65 6.15 -6.40 1.65
CA LEU A 65 5.87 -5.13 2.30
C LEU A 65 5.35 -4.13 1.25
N LEU A 66 4.06 -3.83 1.30
CA LEU A 66 3.41 -2.89 0.39
C LEU A 66 3.25 -1.53 1.06
N CYS A 67 3.93 -0.51 0.53
CA CYS A 67 3.92 0.85 1.07
C CYS A 67 3.46 1.90 0.05
N GLY A 68 3.15 3.09 0.54
CA GLY A 68 3.01 4.33 -0.23
C GLY A 68 3.99 5.39 0.27
N HIS A 69 3.49 6.55 0.72
CA HIS A 69 4.23 7.63 1.39
C HIS A 69 5.30 8.38 0.57
N THR A 70 6.23 7.68 -0.08
CA THR A 70 7.35 8.30 -0.81
C THR A 70 6.91 8.93 -2.13
N HIS A 71 5.79 8.47 -2.70
CA HIS A 71 5.30 8.79 -4.04
C HIS A 71 6.25 8.38 -5.16
N VAL A 72 7.14 7.43 -4.89
CA VAL A 72 8.10 6.89 -5.86
C VAL A 72 7.80 5.40 -6.03
N THR A 73 7.49 5.02 -7.26
CA THR A 73 7.29 3.61 -7.62
C THR A 73 8.56 2.81 -7.31
N ALA A 74 8.41 1.67 -6.62
CA ALA A 74 9.52 0.82 -6.21
C ALA A 74 9.13 -0.66 -6.22
N ASP A 75 10.10 -1.49 -6.60
CA ASP A 75 9.99 -2.93 -6.64
C ASP A 75 11.37 -3.54 -6.31
N GLU A 76 11.61 -3.77 -5.01
CA GLU A 76 12.95 -4.05 -4.47
C GLU A 76 13.00 -5.38 -3.73
N ASP A 77 14.02 -6.20 -4.03
CA ASP A 77 14.33 -7.41 -3.26
C ASP A 77 15.11 -7.02 -2.00
N CYS A 78 14.53 -7.29 -0.83
CA CYS A 78 15.15 -7.02 0.47
C CYS A 78 15.68 -8.30 1.14
N GLY A 79 15.85 -9.38 0.37
CA GLY A 79 16.37 -10.67 0.81
C GLY A 79 15.29 -11.56 1.42
N THR A 80 14.76 -11.19 2.59
CA THR A 80 13.71 -11.98 3.26
C THR A 80 12.30 -11.60 2.84
N PHE A 81 12.10 -10.44 2.24
CA PHE A 81 10.81 -9.95 1.77
C PHE A 81 11.00 -9.10 0.51
N ARG A 82 9.92 -8.91 -0.25
CA ARG A 82 9.87 -7.96 -1.38
C ARG A 82 9.25 -6.64 -0.92
N TYR A 83 9.86 -5.52 -1.24
CA TYR A 83 9.28 -4.19 -1.00
C TYR A 83 8.61 -3.68 -2.27
N LEU A 84 7.32 -3.32 -2.18
CA LEU A 84 6.53 -2.75 -3.26
C LEU A 84 6.01 -1.37 -2.88
N ASN A 85 6.03 -0.45 -3.85
CA ASN A 85 5.38 0.84 -3.76
C ASN A 85 4.77 1.23 -5.11
N PRO A 86 3.45 1.41 -5.23
CA PRO A 86 2.81 1.78 -6.50
C PRO A 86 3.19 3.19 -6.96
N GLY A 87 3.77 4.02 -6.08
CA GLY A 87 3.97 5.44 -6.32
C GLY A 87 2.73 6.24 -5.94
N SER A 88 2.44 7.30 -6.69
CA SER A 88 1.29 8.17 -6.42
C SER A 88 0.41 8.33 -7.64
N VAL A 89 -0.88 8.15 -7.45
CA VAL A 89 -1.90 8.43 -8.48
C VAL A 89 -2.05 9.93 -8.76
N SER A 90 -1.65 10.79 -7.81
CA SER A 90 -1.92 12.23 -7.82
C SER A 90 -0.67 13.11 -7.92
N ILE A 91 0.44 12.73 -7.28
CA ILE A 91 1.64 13.56 -7.15
C ILE A 91 2.90 12.66 -7.20
N PRO A 92 3.21 12.01 -8.34
CA PRO A 92 4.38 11.15 -8.44
C PRO A 92 5.68 11.95 -8.30
N LYS A 93 6.72 11.31 -7.78
CA LYS A 93 8.05 11.91 -7.55
C LYS A 93 9.13 11.14 -8.28
N ASN A 94 10.32 11.75 -8.37
CA ASN A 94 11.53 11.15 -8.93
C ASN A 94 11.37 10.63 -10.38
N GLY A 95 10.53 11.31 -11.17
CA GLY A 95 10.27 10.94 -12.57
C GLY A 95 9.42 9.68 -12.76
N THR A 96 8.87 9.09 -11.68
CA THR A 96 8.00 7.92 -11.78
C THR A 96 6.63 8.30 -12.38
N PRO A 97 5.96 7.39 -13.12
CA PRO A 97 4.64 7.68 -13.68
C PRO A 97 3.57 7.66 -12.59
N ARG A 98 2.41 8.26 -12.90
CA ARG A 98 1.18 7.98 -12.15
C ARG A 98 0.79 6.53 -12.42
N GLY A 99 0.43 5.80 -11.37
CA GLY A 99 0.13 4.39 -11.52
C GLY A 99 -0.42 3.74 -10.27
N TYR A 100 -0.68 2.45 -10.41
CA TYR A 100 -1.17 1.55 -9.38
C TYR A 100 -0.60 0.14 -9.59
N ILE A 101 -0.78 -0.75 -8.62
CA ILE A 101 -0.42 -2.16 -8.76
C ILE A 101 -1.69 -2.99 -8.89
N VAL A 102 -1.69 -3.96 -9.79
CA VAL A 102 -2.68 -5.03 -9.84
C VAL A 102 -2.05 -6.29 -9.27
N LEU A 103 -2.69 -6.85 -8.23
CA LEU A 103 -2.37 -8.16 -7.66
C LEU A 103 -3.33 -9.19 -8.25
N GLU A 104 -2.80 -10.26 -8.85
CA GLU A 104 -3.62 -11.27 -9.52
C GLU A 104 -2.89 -12.62 -9.56
N ASN A 105 -3.55 -13.68 -9.07
CA ASN A 105 -3.05 -15.06 -9.09
C ASN A 105 -1.64 -15.25 -8.49
N GLY A 106 -1.36 -14.58 -7.38
CA GLY A 106 -0.04 -14.61 -6.74
C GLY A 106 1.04 -13.81 -7.48
N GLY A 107 0.69 -13.13 -8.57
CA GLY A 107 1.58 -12.20 -9.27
C GLY A 107 1.17 -10.74 -9.04
N TYR A 108 2.04 -9.82 -9.43
CA TYR A 108 1.76 -8.39 -9.42
C TYR A 108 2.29 -7.71 -10.67
N ARG A 109 1.62 -6.63 -11.09
CA ARG A 109 2.06 -5.77 -12.18
C ARG A 109 1.81 -4.30 -11.88
N PHE A 110 2.72 -3.44 -12.32
CA PHE A 110 2.54 -1.99 -12.27
C PHE A 110 1.80 -1.53 -13.51
N GLU A 111 0.71 -0.79 -13.30
CA GLU A 111 -0.10 -0.19 -14.35
C GLU A 111 0.01 1.34 -14.28
N LYS A 112 -0.03 1.98 -15.44
CA LYS A 112 -0.02 3.45 -15.54
C LYS A 112 -1.45 3.98 -15.61
N LEU A 113 -1.64 5.20 -15.10
CA LEU A 113 -2.89 5.96 -15.25
C LEU A 113 -2.86 6.85 -16.50
#